data_AF-A0A2S8PB43-F1
#
_entry.id   AF-A0A2S8PB43-F1
#
_cell.length_a   1.000
_cell.length_b   1.000
_cell.length_c   1.000
_cell.angle_alpha   90.00
_cell.angle_beta   90.00
_cell.angle_gamma   90.00
#
_symmetry.space_group_name_H-M   'P 1'
#
loop_
_entity.id
_entity.type
_entity.pdbx_description
1 polymer ?
#
loop_
_entity_poly.entity_id
_entity_poly.type
_entity_poly.pdbx_seq_one_letter_code
_entity_poly.pdbx_strand_id
1 'polypeptide(L)' 'MKECVIHYQRLAGFLMQRGFVLRELRPNMKFPHLHVFVFRDSDEIKQAMADFSGNAQNGRNVSPKTDIT' A
#
# COMPACT_ATOMS: atom_id res chain seq x y z
N MET A 1 -10.48 -15.58 -11.67
CA MET A 1 -10.41 -14.86 -10.38
C MET A 1 -10.08 -13.40 -10.67
N LYS A 2 -10.66 -12.44 -9.95
CA LYS A 2 -10.37 -11.01 -10.17
C LYS A 2 -9.10 -10.60 -9.42
N GLU A 3 -8.35 -9.67 -10.02
CA GLU A 3 -7.10 -9.13 -9.50
C GLU A 3 -7.32 -7.71 -8.98
N CYS A 4 -6.66 -7.36 -7.89
CA CYS A 4 -6.54 -5.98 -7.41
C CYS A 4 -5.11 -5.51 -7.65
N VAL A 5 -4.94 -4.54 -8.54
CA VAL A 5 -3.61 -4.03 -8.95
C VAL A 5 -3.34 -2.72 -8.24
N ILE A 6 -2.28 -2.69 -7.44
CA ILE A 6 -1.88 -1.52 -6.65
C ILE A 6 -0.58 -0.95 -7.21
N HIS A 7 -0.58 0.36 -7.50
CA HIS A 7 0.58 1.08 -8.04
C HIS A 7 1.42 1.78 -6.96
N TYR A 8 0.91 1.86 -5.72
CA TYR A 8 1.55 2.58 -4.63
C TYR A 8 2.20 1.61 -3.65
N GLN A 9 3.53 1.62 -3.58
CA GLN A 9 4.31 0.74 -2.69
C GLN A 9 3.90 0.88 -1.22
N ARG A 10 3.59 2.10 -0.75
CA ARG A 10 3.19 2.34 0.64
C ARG A 10 1.87 1.66 0.98
N LEU A 11 0.91 1.69 0.06
CA LEU A 11 -0.37 0.99 0.22
C LEU A 11 -0.17 -0.52 0.15
N ALA A 12 0.62 -1.01 -0.80
CA ALA A 12 0.95 -2.44 -0.88
C ALA A 12 1.60 -2.96 0.41
N GLY A 13 2.55 -2.21 0.97
CA GLY A 13 3.17 -2.54 2.26
C GLY A 13 2.17 -2.57 3.42
N PHE A 14 1.26 -1.59 3.49
CA PHE A 14 0.19 -1.58 4.49
C PHE A 14 -0.73 -2.81 4.37
N LEU A 15 -1.11 -3.19 3.14
CA LEU A 15 -1.92 -4.38 2.90
C LEU A 15 -1.18 -5.66 3.33
N MET A 16 0.10 -5.77 3.00
CA MET A 16 0.92 -6.90 3.45
C MET A 16 1.02 -6.97 4.97
N GLN A 17 1.18 -5.84 5.67
CA GLN A 17 1.18 -5.77 7.13
C GLN A 17 -0.17 -6.18 7.76
N ARG A 18 -1.28 -5.97 7.06
CA ARG A 18 -2.62 -6.44 7.45
C ARG A 18 -2.88 -7.93 7.12
N GLY A 19 -1.92 -8.63 6.53
CA GLY A 19 -2.02 -10.06 6.22
C GLY A 19 -2.51 -10.39 4.81
N PHE A 20 -2.68 -9.39 3.93
CA PHE A 20 -3.01 -9.66 2.53
C PHE A 20 -1.79 -10.22 1.79
N VAL A 21 -1.99 -11.34 1.08
CA VAL A 21 -0.93 -12.01 0.32
C VAL A 21 -0.71 -11.32 -1.02
N LEU A 22 0.50 -10.80 -1.22
CA LEU A 22 0.97 -10.36 -2.53
C LEU A 22 1.09 -11.58 -3.45
N ARG A 23 0.32 -11.62 -4.53
CA ARG A 23 0.35 -12.74 -5.49
C ARG A 23 1.46 -12.58 -6.50
N GLU A 24 1.65 -11.37 -6.99
CA GLU A 24 2.62 -11.11 -8.06
C GLU A 24 3.15 -9.69 -7.99
N LEU A 25 4.41 -9.53 -8.36
CA LEU A 25 5.05 -8.26 -8.62
C LEU A 25 5.32 -8.18 -10.13
N ARG A 26 4.69 -7.23 -10.81
CA ARG A 26 4.84 -7.06 -12.27
C ARG A 26 5.46 -5.70 -12.59
N PRO A 27 6.21 -5.56 -13.70
CA PRO A 27 6.58 -4.24 -14.20
C PRO A 27 5.34 -3.48 -14.66
N ASN A 28 5.30 -2.18 -14.44
CA ASN A 28 4.23 -1.32 -14.91
C ASN A 28 4.36 -1.11 -16.44
N MET A 29 3.33 -1.49 -17.20
CA MET A 29 3.35 -1.39 -18.66
C MET A 29 3.55 0.03 -19.20
N LYS A 30 3.09 1.05 -18.45
CA LYS A 30 3.27 2.46 -18.84
C LYS A 30 4.61 3.03 -18.39
N PHE A 31 5.14 2.53 -17.27
CA PHE A 31 6.36 3.03 -16.65
C PHE A 31 7.22 1.84 -16.22
N PRO A 32 8.02 1.25 -17.12
CA PRO A 32 8.72 -0.02 -16.84
C PRO A 32 9.69 0.00 -15.66
N HIS A 33 10.14 1.18 -15.23
CA HIS A 33 10.98 1.38 -14.04
C HIS A 33 10.19 1.26 -12.72
N LEU A 34 8.86 1.23 -12.78
CA LEU A 34 7.97 1.05 -11.64
C LEU A 34 7.40 -0.36 -11.63
N HIS A 35 7.03 -0.81 -10.44
CA HIS A 35 6.35 -2.09 -10.24
C HIS A 35 4.89 -1.87 -9.85
N VAL A 36 4.07 -2.85 -10.18
CA VAL A 36 2.69 -3.00 -9.69
C VAL A 36 2.61 -4.23 -8.81
N PHE A 37 1.82 -4.10 -7.74
CA PHE A 37 1.62 -5.12 -6.73
C PHE A 37 0.25 -5.74 -6.92
N VAL A 38 0.19 -7.03 -7.22
CA VAL A 38 -1.04 -7.74 -7.55
C VAL A 38 -1.51 -8.54 -6.35
N PHE A 39 -2.74 -8.27 -5.91
CA PHE A 39 -3.41 -8.98 -4.82
C PHE A 39 -4.66 -9.69 -5.34
N ARG A 40 -5.21 -10.59 -4.52
CA ARG A 40 -6.55 -11.14 -4.77
C ARG A 40 -7.59 -10.05 -4.52
N ASP A 41 -8.54 -9.89 -5.43
CA ASP A 41 -9.71 -9.04 -5.18
C ASP A 41 -10.62 -9.67 -4.12
N SER A 42 -10.96 -8.89 -3.09
CA SER A 42 -11.93 -9.23 -2.04
C SER A 42 -12.58 -7.95 -1.49
N ASP A 43 -13.67 -8.06 -0.75
CA ASP A 43 -14.27 -6.88 -0.13
C ASP A 43 -13.44 -6.37 1.06
N GLU A 44 -12.68 -7.25 1.71
CA GLU A 44 -11.78 -6.85 2.81
C GLU A 44 -10.64 -5.96 2.31
N ILE A 45 -10.08 -6.23 1.12
CA ILE A 45 -8.99 -5.40 0.58
C ILE A 45 -9.49 -3.98 0.26
N LYS A 46 -10.74 -3.85 -0.23
CA LYS A 46 -11.37 -2.55 -0.50
C LYS A 46 -11.60 -1.77 0.78
N GLN A 47 -12.08 -2.43 1.84
CA GLN A 47 -12.21 -1.82 3.17
C GLN A 47 -10.85 -1.37 3.71
N ALA A 48 -9.81 -2.21 3.59
CA ALA A 48 -8.47 -1.83 4.03
C ALA A 48 -7.89 -0.65 3.26
N MET A 49 -8.16 -0.52 1.96
CA MET A 49 -7.77 0.64 1.17
C MET A 49 -8.50 1.93 1.61
N ALA A 50 -9.79 1.81 1.98
CA ALA A 50 -10.55 2.93 2.52
C ALA A 50 -9.97 3.40 3.87
N ASP A 51 -9.65 2.46 4.77
CA ASP A 51 -9.01 2.73 6.06
C ASP A 51 -7.66 3.44 5.88
N PHE A 52 -6.82 2.96 4.95
CA PHE A 52 -5.52 3.57 4.67
C PHE A 52 -5.66 5.04 4.23
N SER A 53 -6.68 5.33 3.41
CA SER A 53 -6.95 6.68 2.91
C SER A 53 -7.43 7.62 4.03
N GLY A 54 -8.20 7.11 4.99
CA GLY A 54 -8.60 7.85 6.19
C GLY A 54 -7.44 8.13 7.15
N ASN A 55 -6.52 7.17 7.28
CA ASN A 55 -5.40 7.24 8.24
C ASN A 55 -4.15 7.96 7.68
N ALA A 56 -4.03 8.12 6.36
CA ALA A 56 -2.93 8.84 5.71
C ALA A 56 -2.84 10.32 6.12
N GLN A 57 -3.89 10.89 6.71
CA GLN A 57 -3.86 12.26 7.27
C GLN A 57 -3.15 12.35 8.63
N ASN A 58 -3.01 11.24 9.37
CA ASN A 58 -2.47 11.28 10.74
C ASN A 58 -0.95 11.09 10.82
N GLY A 59 -0.30 10.63 9.75
CA GLY A 59 1.13 10.26 9.74
C GLY A 59 2.11 11.34 9.26
N ARG A 60 1.68 12.60 9.09
CA ARG A 60 2.55 13.71 8.61
C ARG A 60 3.22 14.54 9.71
N ASN A 61 3.00 14.24 11.00
CA ASN A 61 3.42 15.10 12.12
C ASN A 61 4.31 14.43 13.17
N VAL A 62 5.32 13.67 12.75
CA VAL A 62 6.41 13.25 13.66
C VAL A 62 7.75 13.38 12.97
N SER A 63 8.23 14.62 12.85
CA SER A 63 9.67 14.87 12.87
C SER A 63 10.12 14.72 14.32
N PRO A 64 11.08 13.83 14.64
CA PRO A 64 11.73 13.86 15.94
C PRO A 64 12.47 15.19 16.05
N LYS A 65 12.01 16.09 16.93
CA LYS A 65 12.90 17.15 17.42
C LYS A 65 13.90 16.45 18.32
N THR A 66 15.12 16.30 17.85
CA THR A 66 16.25 15.86 18.65
C THR A 66 16.47 16.91 19.73
N ASP A 67 16.03 16.62 20.96
CA ASP A 67 16.45 17.38 22.14
C ASP A 67 17.84 16.86 22.51
N ILE A 68 18.87 17.64 22.16
CA ILE A 68 20.24 17.40 22.57
C ILE A 68 20.40 18.17 23.88
N THR A 69 20.39 17.45 25.00
CA THR A 69 20.85 17.95 26.31
C THR A 69 22.37 17.83 26.40
#